data_AF-A0A6B3CST0-F1
#
_entry.id   AF-A0A6B3CST0-F1
#
_cell.length_a   1.000
_cell.length_b   1.000
_cell.length_c   1.000
_cell.angle_alpha   90.00
_cell.angle_beta   90.00
_cell.angle_gamma   90.00
#
_symmetry.space_group_name_H-M   'P 1'
#
loop_
_entity.id
_entity.type
_entity.pdbx_description
1 polymer ?
#
loop_
_entity_poly.entity_id
_entity_poly.type
_entity_poly.pdbx_seq_one_letter_code
_entity_poly.pdbx_strand_id
1 'polypeptide(L)' 'GGRVELLTSVGSEIDSAPVQAVRASRPWFGPEDRALADLNGTRYLLTLGDHDPAPGEPGPPAARRFIEAVRRAAGRRG' A
#
# COMPACT_ATOMS: atom_id res chain seq x y z
N GLY A 1 0.75 17.35 -4.18
CA GLY A 1 1.56 16.12 -4.09
C GLY A 1 0.98 15.24 -3.01
N GLY A 2 1.00 13.92 -3.16
CA GLY A 2 0.49 12.97 -2.16
C GLY A 2 1.58 12.46 -1.19
N ARG A 3 1.16 11.88 -0.07
CA ARG A 3 1.99 11.20 0.93
C ARG A 3 1.35 9.85 1.29
N VAL A 4 2.17 8.90 1.71
CA VAL A 4 1.74 7.66 2.36
C VAL A 4 2.06 7.76 3.84
N GLU A 5 1.10 7.41 4.68
CA GLU A 5 1.23 7.37 6.14
C GLU A 5 0.91 5.95 6.60
N LEU A 6 1.82 5.37 7.39
CA LEU A 6 1.56 4.13 8.11
C LEU A 6 1.13 4.50 9.52
N LEU A 7 -0.07 4.06 9.89
CA LEU A 7 -0.67 4.40 11.17
C LEU A 7 -0.88 3.13 12.00
N THR A 8 -0.86 3.30 13.32
CA THR A 8 -1.44 2.32 14.25
C THR A 8 -2.96 2.31 14.10
N SER A 9 -3.62 1.29 14.65
CA SER A 9 -5.09 1.19 14.65
C SER A 9 -5.78 2.36 15.37
N VAL A 10 -5.08 3.04 16.28
CA VAL A 10 -5.57 4.24 17.00
C VAL A 10 -5.21 5.55 16.28
N GLY A 11 -4.63 5.48 15.08
CA GLY A 11 -4.34 6.63 14.23
C GLY A 11 -3.01 7.34 14.52
N SER A 12 -2.14 6.77 15.36
CA SER A 12 -0.80 7.34 15.59
C SER A 12 0.15 6.94 14.46
N GLU A 13 0.97 7.89 13.99
CA GLU A 13 1.92 7.63 12.92
C GLU A 13 3.05 6.70 13.36
N ILE A 14 3.36 5.73 12.50
CA ILE A 14 4.52 4.84 12.59
C ILE A 14 5.64 5.38 11.69
N ASP A 15 5.31 5.71 10.44
CA ASP A 15 6.22 6.28 9.44
C ASP A 15 5.41 6.99 8.33
N SER A 16 6.01 7.92 7.62
CA SER A 16 5.40 8.60 6.49
C SER A 16 6.41 9.04 5.44
N ALA A 17 5.98 9.01 4.18
CA ALA A 17 6.83 9.40 3.06
C ALA A 17 6.04 10.11 1.95
N PRO A 18 6.66 11.06 1.23
CA PRO A 18 6.06 11.59 0.01
C PRO A 18 5.85 10.46 -0.99
N VAL A 19 4.71 10.41 -1.68
CA VAL A 19 4.33 9.25 -2.50
C VAL A 19 5.32 8.95 -3.64
N GLN A 20 6.11 9.95 -4.06
CA GLN A 20 7.15 9.76 -5.08
C GLN A 20 8.38 9.00 -4.55
N ALA A 21 8.60 9.01 -3.23
CA ALA A 21 9.66 8.25 -2.58
C ALA A 21 9.23 6.83 -2.16
N VAL A 22 7.95 6.49 -2.33
CA VAL A 22 7.40 5.19 -1.94
C VAL A 22 7.46 4.22 -3.10
N ARG A 23 7.98 3.01 -2.84
CA ARG A 23 7.89 1.88 -3.77
C ARG A 23 6.95 0.83 -3.20
N ALA A 24 5.85 0.57 -3.91
CA ALA A 24 4.92 -0.49 -3.57
C ALA A 24 5.06 -1.63 -4.58
N SER A 25 5.14 -2.87 -4.10
CA SER A 25 5.24 -4.05 -4.96
C SER A 25 4.55 -5.26 -4.34
N ARG A 26 4.26 -6.26 -5.18
CA ARG A 26 3.74 -7.54 -4.72
C ARG A 26 4.92 -8.41 -4.24
N PRO A 27 4.84 -9.05 -3.06
CA PRO A 27 5.85 -10.01 -2.65
C PRO A 27 5.87 -11.21 -3.61
N TRP A 28 7.06 -11.76 -3.84
CA TRP A 28 7.28 -12.88 -4.76
C TRP A 28 6.75 -14.23 -4.24
N PHE A 29 6.46 -14.31 -2.93
CA PHE A 29 5.75 -15.40 -2.28
C PHE A 29 4.77 -14.86 -1.25
N GLY A 30 3.80 -15.69 -0.86
CA GLY A 30 2.81 -15.36 0.17
C GLY A 30 1.42 -15.11 -0.41
N PRO A 31 0.43 -14.91 0.48
CA PRO A 31 -0.95 -14.75 0.08
C PRO A 31 -1.18 -13.41 -0.64
N GLU A 32 -2.25 -13.35 -1.45
CA GLU A 32 -2.53 -12.22 -2.35
C GLU A 32 -2.91 -10.93 -1.62
N ASP A 33 -3.19 -11.03 -0.33
CA ASP A 33 -3.57 -9.95 0.58
C ASP A 33 -2.37 -9.13 1.07
N ARG A 34 -1.15 -9.46 0.63
CA ARG A 34 0.09 -8.80 1.07
C ARG A 34 0.68 -7.83 0.05
N ALA A 35 1.28 -6.77 0.56
CA ALA A 35 2.06 -5.81 -0.23
C ALA A 35 3.39 -5.49 0.47
N LEU A 36 4.46 -5.32 -0.30
CA LEU A 36 5.71 -4.72 0.17
C LEU A 36 5.66 -3.21 -0.10
N ALA A 37 6.04 -2.42 0.91
CA ALA A 37 6.14 -0.97 0.81
C ALA A 37 7.49 -0.51 1.35
N ASP A 38 8.32 0.07 0.48
CA ASP A 38 9.55 0.75 0.88
C ASP A 38 9.23 2.23 1.13
N LEU A 39 9.27 2.66 2.39
CA LEU A 39 9.05 4.04 2.85
C LEU A 39 10.35 4.56 3.46
N ASN A 40 10.88 5.67 2.94
CA ASN A 40 12.13 6.27 3.42
C ASN A 40 13.32 5.28 3.54
N GLY A 41 13.33 4.21 2.74
CA GLY A 41 14.34 3.16 2.79
C GLY A 41 14.04 2.01 3.78
N THR A 42 13.00 2.13 4.59
CA THR A 42 12.49 1.06 5.45
C THR A 42 11.48 0.21 4.68
N ARG A 43 11.70 -1.11 4.67
CA ARG A 43 10.80 -2.07 4.00
C ARG A 43 9.77 -2.61 4.97
N TYR A 44 8.50 -2.41 4.64
CA TYR A 44 7.36 -2.92 5.37
C TYR A 44 6.65 -4.03 4.57
N LEU A 45 6.20 -5.07 5.27
CA LEU A 45 5.25 -6.04 4.75
C LEU A 45 3.87 -5.72 5.33
N LEU A 46 2.94 -5.32 4.47
CA LEU A 46 1.58 -4.96 4.83
C LEU A 46 0.64 -6.13 4.58
N THR A 47 -0.23 -6.41 5.55
CA THR A 47 -1.37 -7.33 5.41
C THR A 47 -2.62 -6.47 5.23
N LEU A 48 -3.33 -6.62 4.11
CA LEU A 48 -4.42 -5.73 3.71
C LEU A 48 -5.75 -6.47 3.52
N GLY A 49 -5.80 -7.77 3.84
CA GLY A 49 -6.96 -8.64 3.62
C GLY A 49 -8.23 -8.23 4.37
N ASP A 50 -8.11 -7.51 5.49
CA ASP A 50 -9.24 -6.97 6.24
C ASP A 50 -10.08 -5.96 5.43
N HIS A 51 -9.52 -5.46 4.33
CA HIS A 51 -10.19 -4.53 3.41
C HIS A 51 -10.46 -5.14 2.04
N ASP A 52 -10.34 -6.46 1.88
CA ASP A 52 -10.74 -7.12 0.64
C ASP A 52 -12.26 -7.05 0.42
N PRO A 53 -12.73 -7.01 -0.84
CA PRO A 53 -14.16 -7.13 -1.13
C PRO A 53 -14.72 -8.43 -0.57
N ALA A 54 -15.95 -8.40 -0.07
CA ALA A 54 -16.60 -9.62 0.39
C ALA A 54 -16.79 -10.62 -0.78
N PRO A 55 -16.93 -11.93 -0.52
CA PRO A 55 -17.19 -12.91 -1.58
C PRO A 55 -18.40 -12.52 -2.43
N GLY A 56 -18.21 -12.37 -3.74
CA GLY A 56 -19.24 -11.94 -4.68
C GLY A 56 -19.32 -10.43 -4.91
N GLU A 57 -18.60 -9.61 -4.13
CA GLU A 57 -18.45 -8.19 -4.40
C GLU A 57 -17.38 -7.94 -5.47
N PRO A 58 -17.63 -7.02 -6.42
CA PRO A 58 -16.66 -6.68 -7.44
C PRO A 58 -15.52 -5.83 -6.86
N GLY A 59 -14.29 -6.13 -7.27
CA GLY A 59 -13.14 -5.28 -7.00
C GLY A 59 -11.84 -6.08 -6.90
N PRO A 60 -10.68 -5.44 -7.15
CA PRO A 60 -9.42 -6.09 -6.90
C PRO A 60 -9.13 -6.16 -5.38
N PRO A 61 -8.31 -7.13 -4.93
CA PRO A 61 -7.83 -7.18 -3.55
C PRO A 61 -7.23 -5.84 -3.10
N ALA A 62 -7.36 -5.52 -1.82
CA ALA A 62 -6.86 -4.31 -1.19
C ALA A 62 -5.36 -4.11 -1.43
N ALA A 63 -4.56 -5.17 -1.38
CA ALA A 63 -3.13 -5.11 -1.69
C ALA A 63 -2.86 -4.62 -3.12
N ARG A 64 -3.61 -5.13 -4.09
CA ARG A 64 -3.49 -4.68 -5.48
C ARG A 64 -3.92 -3.22 -5.64
N ARG A 65 -5.04 -2.83 -5.02
CA ARG A 65 -5.51 -1.43 -5.02
C ARG A 65 -4.48 -0.48 -4.43
N PHE A 66 -3.85 -0.85 -3.31
CA PHE A 66 -2.80 -0.07 -2.68
C PHE A 66 -1.61 0.14 -3.62
N ILE A 67 -1.07 -0.93 -4.22
CA ILE A 67 0.05 -0.84 -5.16
C ILE A 67 -0.28 0.06 -6.35
N GLU A 68 -1.47 -0.11 -6.94
CA GLU A 68 -1.93 0.70 -8.07
C GLU A 68 -2.11 2.17 -7.68
N ALA A 69 -2.64 2.46 -6.49
CA ALA A 69 -2.81 3.82 -5.98
C ALA A 69 -1.47 4.54 -5.80
N VAL A 70 -0.49 3.90 -5.16
CA VAL A 70 0.87 4.45 -5.02
C VAL A 70 1.48 4.69 -6.39
N ARG A 71 1.41 3.72 -7.31
CA ARG A 71 1.97 3.85 -8.67
C ARG A 71 1.35 5.02 -9.44
N ARG A 72 0.03 5.17 -9.40
CA ARG A 72 -0.68 6.28 -10.07
C ARG A 72 -0.35 7.63 -9.45
N ALA A 73 -0.25 7.70 -8.12
CA ALA A 73 0.06 8.93 -7.40
C ALA A 73 1.51 9.38 -7.60
N ALA A 74 2.46 8.43 -7.69
CA ALA A 74 3.85 8.70 -8.01
C ALA A 74 4.02 9.19 -9.47
N GLY A 75 3.26 8.63 -10.41
CA GLY A 75 3.32 9.00 -11.83
C GLY A 75 2.61 10.31 -12.20
N ARG A 76 1.78 10.89 -11.32
CA ARG A 76 0.98 12.11 -11.58
C ARG A 76 1.77 13.42 -11.60
N ARG A 77 3.10 13.37 -11.68
CA ARG A 77 3.98 14.53 -11.86
C ARG A 77 4.78 14.34 -13.14
N GLY A 78 4.08 14.47 -14.27
CA GLY A 78 4.60 14.87 -15.57
C GLY A 78 3.91 16.17 -15.94
#